data_AF-A0A1M6QY46-F1
#
_entry.id   AF-A0A1M6QY46-F1
#
_cell.length_a   1.000
_cell.length_b   1.000
_cell.length_c   1.000
_cell.angle_alpha   90.00
_cell.angle_beta   90.00
_cell.angle_gamma   90.00
#
_symmetry.space_group_name_H-M   'P 1'
#
loop_
_entity.id
_entity.type
_entity.pdbx_description
1 polymer ?
#
loop_
_entity_poly.entity_id
_entity_poly.type
_entity_poly.pdbx_seq_one_letter_code
_entity_poly.pdbx_strand_id
1 'polypeptide(L)' 'MIYPIIREEEDKIVVIYSDKEAEYCEEDDGLLIFYSKMWEPVKIIIPRDDKHNLIYL' A
#
# COMPACT_ATOMS: atom_id res chain seq x y z
N MET A 1 5.36 -13.62 9.81
CA MET A 1 5.87 -12.23 9.83
C MET A 1 4.89 -11.37 10.61
N ILE A 2 5.34 -10.25 11.20
CA ILE A 2 4.44 -9.29 11.86
C ILE A 2 4.07 -8.23 10.81
N TYR A 3 2.78 -8.03 10.61
CA TYR A 3 2.22 -7.03 9.69
C TYR A 3 1.49 -5.94 10.49
N PRO A 4 1.43 -4.70 9.98
CA PRO A 4 1.94 -4.26 8.68
C PRO A 4 3.47 -4.05 8.66
N ILE A 5 4.08 -4.25 7.50
CA ILE A 5 5.48 -3.91 7.22
C ILE A 5 5.48 -2.64 6.36
N ILE A 6 6.14 -1.59 6.84
CA ILE A 6 6.27 -0.32 6.11
C ILE A 6 7.68 -0.26 5.52
N ARG A 7 7.77 0.05 4.22
CA ARG A 7 9.03 0.31 3.51
C ARG A 7 8.96 1.67 2.85
N GLU A 8 9.83 2.57 3.26
CA GLU A 8 10.00 3.87 2.61
C GLU A 8 11.08 3.74 1.53
N GLU A 9 10.71 4.03 0.29
CA GLU A 9 11.64 4.21 -0.83
C GLU A 9 11.74 5.70 -1.18
N GLU A 10 12.68 6.07 -2.06
CA GLU A 10 12.91 7.48 -2.41
C GLU A 10 11.64 8.16 -2.97
N ASP A 11 10.93 7.48 -3.86
CA ASP A 11 9.76 8.01 -4.58
C ASP A 11 8.39 7.52 -4.06
N LYS A 12 8.36 6.64 -3.05
CA LYS A 12 7.10 6.03 -2.58
C LYS A 12 7.23 5.36 -1.22
N ILE A 13 6.11 5.11 -0.57
CA ILE A 13 5.99 4.28 0.63
C ILE A 13 5.19 3.04 0.28
N VAL A 14 5.70 1.88 0.65
CA VAL A 14 5.04 0.58 0.45
C VAL A 14 4.64 0.03 1.81
N VAL A 15 3.34 -0.13 2.04
CA VAL A 15 2.77 -0.75 3.24
C VAL A 15 2.29 -2.13 2.87
N ILE A 16 2.85 -3.17 3.49
CA ILE A 16 2.51 -4.56 3.23
C ILE A 16 1.71 -5.09 4.43
N TYR A 17 0.50 -5.60 4.18
CA TYR A 17 -0.41 -6.14 5.18
C TYR A 17 -0.41 -7.68 5.24
N SER A 18 0.07 -8.34 4.19
CA SER A 18 0.13 -9.81 4.12
C SER A 18 1.20 -10.29 3.15
N ASP A 19 1.68 -11.52 3.32
CA ASP A 19 2.48 -12.29 2.36
C ASP A 19 1.67 -12.92 1.22
N LYS A 20 0.34 -12.79 1.24
CA LYS A 20 -0.53 -13.27 0.15
C LYS A 20 -0.16 -12.61 -1.19
N GLU A 21 -0.44 -13.31 -2.28
CA GLU A 21 -0.26 -12.77 -3.62
C GLU A 21 -1.34 -11.72 -3.92
N ALA A 22 -0.92 -10.63 -4.59
CA ALA A 22 -1.81 -9.58 -5.06
C ALA A 22 -2.40 -9.99 -6.42
N GLU A 23 -3.71 -10.17 -6.46
CA GLU A 23 -4.46 -10.57 -7.66
C GLU A 23 -5.16 -9.38 -8.31
N TYR A 24 -5.51 -8.36 -7.52
CA TYR A 24 -6.20 -7.17 -7.98
C TYR A 24 -5.43 -5.91 -7.57
N CYS A 25 -5.53 -4.87 -8.40
CA CYS A 25 -4.95 -3.55 -8.16
C CYS A 25 -6.02 -2.50 -8.43
N GLU A 26 -6.10 -1.53 -7.53
CA GLU A 26 -7.00 -0.37 -7.60
C GLU A 26 -6.17 0.89 -7.36
N GLU A 27 -6.47 1.96 -8.10
CA GLU A 27 -5.93 3.29 -7.83
C GLU A 27 -7.02 4.14 -7.19
N ASP A 28 -6.75 4.67 -6.00
CA ASP A 28 -7.67 5.55 -5.26
C ASP A 28 -6.92 6.76 -4.73
N ASP A 29 -7.32 7.96 -5.17
CA ASP A 29 -6.69 9.23 -4.80
C ASP A 29 -5.15 9.26 -5.00
N GLY A 30 -4.64 8.56 -6.02
CA GLY A 30 -3.20 8.42 -6.31
C GLY A 30 -2.50 7.34 -5.48
N LEU A 31 -3.20 6.63 -4.60
CA LEU A 31 -2.71 5.44 -3.90
C LEU A 31 -2.96 4.20 -4.74
N LEU A 32 -2.00 3.28 -4.80
CA LEU A 32 -2.20 1.98 -5.43
C LEU A 32 -2.47 0.93 -4.35
N ILE A 33 -3.70 0.43 -4.28
CA ILE A 33 -4.14 -0.58 -3.33
C ILE A 33 -4.18 -1.92 -4.04
N PHE A 34 -3.54 -2.92 -3.44
CA PHE A 34 -3.48 -4.28 -3.97
C PHE A 34 -4.27 -5.22 -3.07
N TYR A 35 -5.12 -6.04 -3.69
CA TYR A 35 -5.98 -6.98 -2.98
C TYR A 35 -5.66 -8.42 -3.38
N SER A 36 -5.92 -9.34 -2.46
CA SER A 36 -5.90 -10.77 -2.72
C SER A 36 -7.18 -11.21 -3.45
N LYS A 37 -7.24 -12.47 -3.86
CA LYS A 37 -8.44 -13.09 -4.47
C LYS A 37 -9.71 -12.97 -3.61
N MET A 38 -9.56 -12.82 -2.30
CA MET A 38 -10.67 -12.67 -1.34
C MET A 38 -11.03 -11.20 -1.05
N TRP A 39 -10.53 -10.26 -1.84
CA TRP A 39 -10.73 -8.81 -1.64
C TRP A 39 -10.12 -8.26 -0.33
N GLU A 40 -9.21 -9.00 0.30
CA GLU A 40 -8.44 -8.52 1.45
C GLU A 40 -7.23 -7.68 0.98
N PRO A 41 -6.92 -6.54 1.62
CA PRO A 41 -5.77 -5.71 1.26
C PRO A 41 -4.47 -6.44 1.56
N VAL A 42 -3.61 -6.55 0.54
CA VAL A 42 -2.30 -7.22 0.60
C VAL A 42 -1.19 -6.19 0.77
N LYS A 43 -1.21 -5.13 -0.01
CA LYS A 43 -0.25 -4.02 0.09
C LYS A 43 -0.86 -2.73 -0.45
N ILE A 44 -0.33 -1.60 0.00
CA ILE A 44 -0.66 -0.26 -0.47
C ILE A 44 0.64 0.42 -0.87
N ILE A 45 0.66 1.08 -2.02
CA ILE A 45 1.76 1.92 -2.46
C ILE A 45 1.27 3.35 -2.48
N ILE A 46 1.97 4.19 -1.74
CA ILE A 46 1.72 5.61 -1.58
C ILE A 46 2.85 6.33 -2.32
N PRO A 47 2.67 6.80 -3.56
CA PRO A 47 3.69 7.61 -4.21
C PRO A 47 3.96 8.88 -3.39
N ARG A 48 5.23 9.29 -3.30
CA ARG A 48 5.62 10.57 -2.72
C ARG A 48 5.37 11.66 -3.76
N ASP A 49 4.12 12.05 -3.89
CA ASP A 49 3.75 13.30 -4.54
C ASP A 49 3.58 14.40 -3.47
N ASP A 50 3.92 15.64 -3.82
CA ASP A 50 3.88 16.84 -2.94
C ASP A 50 2.49 17.13 -2.30
N LYS A 51 1.45 16.38 -2.66
CA LYS A 51 0.07 16.54 -2.16
C LYS A 51 -0.30 15.59 -1.02
N HIS A 52 0.42 14.49 -0.84
CA HIS A 52 0.00 13.42 0.06
C HIS A 52 0.63 13.60 1.44
N ASN A 53 -0.02 14.44 2.27
CA ASN A 53 0.34 14.55 3.69
C ASN A 53 -0.10 13.27 4.40
N LEU A 54 0.85 12.41 4.77
CA LEU A 54 0.59 11.26 5.64
C LEU A 54 0.15 11.75 7.02
N ILE A 55 -1.15 11.62 7.32
CA ILE A 55 -1.68 11.86 8.67
C ILE A 55 -1.55 10.54 9.45
N TYR A 56 -0.66 10.53 10.43
CA TYR A 56 -0.69 9.52 11.49
C TYR A 56 -1.80 9.92 12.49
N LEU A 57 -2.81 9.06 12.65
CA LEU A 57 -3.81 9.13 13.73
C LEU A 57 -3.44 8.19 14.87
#